data_AF-A0A9P7X0V5-F1
#
_entry.id   AF-A0A9P7X0V5-F1
#
_cell.length_a   1.000
_cell.length_b   1.000
_cell.length_c   1.000
_cell.angle_alpha   90.00
_cell.angle_beta   90.00
_cell.angle_gamma   90.00
#
_symmetry.space_group_name_H-M   'P 1'
#
loop_
_entity.id
_entity.type
_entity.pdbx_description
1 polymer ?
#
loop_
_entity_poly.entity_id
_entity_poly.type
_entity_poly.pdbx_seq_one_letter_code
_entity_poly.pdbx_strand_id
1 'polypeptide(L)'
;MQGYKRCFNYSGVGGFECVNATKDPESCGGCVAPEGVLQATRTRDYGNYEEATGGQDCTAIPGVSATTCRRGQCVIEACRKGYAKLRDASGKERCIKHVLNSQLF
;
A
#
# COMPACT_ATOMS: atom_id res chain seq x y z
N MET A 1 18.19 7.97 -9.50
CA MET A 1 16.72 7.97 -9.32
C MET A 1 16.19 6.55 -9.13
N GLN A 2 16.71 5.78 -8.15
CA GLN A 2 16.23 4.42 -7.91
C GLN A 2 14.94 4.47 -7.07
N GLY A 3 13.94 3.67 -7.44
CA GLY A 3 12.69 3.52 -6.68
C GLY A 3 11.57 4.52 -7.00
N TYR A 4 11.80 5.51 -7.87
CA TYR A 4 10.73 6.39 -8.34
C TYR A 4 9.93 5.72 -9.47
N LYS A 5 8.61 5.90 -9.42
CA LYS A 5 7.64 5.40 -10.41
C LYS A 5 6.77 6.55 -10.88
N ARG A 6 6.37 6.49 -12.15
CA ARG A 6 5.43 7.42 -12.76
C ARG A 6 4.02 6.88 -12.52
N CYS A 7 3.31 7.46 -11.56
CA CYS A 7 1.98 7.03 -11.17
C CYS A 7 0.93 7.96 -11.75
N PHE A 8 -0.19 7.40 -12.22
CA PHE A 8 -1.29 8.20 -12.72
C PHE A 8 -2.00 8.85 -11.54
N ASN A 9 -2.21 10.16 -11.62
CA ASN A 9 -3.00 10.89 -10.65
C ASN A 9 -4.48 10.79 -11.04
N TYR A 10 -5.26 10.07 -10.24
CA TYR A 10 -6.70 9.88 -10.45
C TYR A 10 -7.57 11.05 -9.97
N SER A 11 -6.98 12.15 -9.48
CA SER A 11 -7.69 13.34 -9.01
C SER A 11 -7.75 14.44 -10.07
N GLY A 12 -8.91 15.08 -10.24
CA GLY A 12 -9.08 16.30 -11.04
C GLY A 12 -8.85 16.12 -12.55
N VAL A 13 -7.97 16.94 -13.14
CA VAL A 13 -7.66 16.99 -14.59
C VAL A 13 -6.91 15.74 -15.10
N GLY A 14 -6.54 14.82 -14.22
CA GLY A 14 -5.66 13.70 -14.52
C GLY A 14 -4.19 14.14 -14.65
N GLY A 15 -3.30 13.17 -14.93
CA GLY A 15 -1.88 13.44 -15.15
C GLY A 15 -0.99 12.37 -14.53
N PHE A 16 0.31 12.64 -14.48
CA PHE A 16 1.27 11.76 -13.84
C PHE A 16 2.05 12.46 -12.74
N GLU A 17 2.26 11.75 -11.65
CA GLU A 17 3.13 12.14 -10.56
C GLU A 17 4.32 11.19 -10.44
N CYS A 18 5.45 11.72 -9.95
CA CYS A 18 6.66 10.95 -9.70
C CYS A 18 6.71 10.56 -8.23
N VAL A 19 6.36 9.32 -7.93
CA VAL A 19 6.25 8.83 -6.55
C VAL A 19 7.41 7.92 -6.21
N ASN A 20 7.99 8.07 -5.02
CA ASN A 20 9.04 7.16 -4.55
C ASN A 20 8.43 5.89 -3.95
N ALA A 21 8.10 4.93 -4.80
CA ALA A 21 7.45 3.69 -4.41
C ALA A 21 8.26 2.81 -3.44
N THR A 22 9.51 3.17 -3.12
CA THR A 22 10.32 2.45 -2.12
C THR A 22 10.23 3.03 -0.71
N LYS A 23 9.64 4.22 -0.56
CA LYS A 23 9.57 5.00 0.68
C LYS A 23 8.20 5.62 0.96
N ASP A 24 7.40 5.79 -0.08
CA ASP A 24 6.06 6.35 0.02
C ASP A 24 5.07 5.31 0.58
N PRO A 25 4.43 5.56 1.73
CA PRO A 25 3.47 4.62 2.32
C PRO A 25 2.15 4.55 1.56
N GLU A 26 1.77 5.57 0.79
CA GLU A 26 0.51 5.62 0.03
C GLU A 26 0.66 4.95 -1.35
N SER A 27 1.90 4.79 -1.82
CA SER A 27 2.23 4.11 -3.08
C SER A 27 3.39 3.13 -2.91
N CYS A 28 3.31 2.27 -1.90
CA CYS A 28 4.43 1.39 -1.57
C CYS A 28 4.50 0.19 -2.51
N GLY A 29 5.69 -0.06 -3.07
CA GLY A 29 5.95 -1.18 -3.99
C GLY A 29 5.57 -0.88 -5.45
N GLY A 30 4.78 0.17 -5.69
CA GLY A 30 4.34 0.57 -7.01
C GLY A 30 3.24 1.63 -6.94
N CYS A 31 2.59 1.89 -8.06
CA CYS A 31 1.45 2.78 -8.13
C CYS A 31 0.19 2.07 -7.63
N VAL A 32 -0.58 2.77 -6.79
CA VAL A 32 -1.91 2.32 -6.35
C VAL A 32 -2.93 2.73 -7.41
N ALA A 33 -3.76 1.77 -7.82
CA ALA A 33 -4.88 2.01 -8.71
C ALA A 33 -6.20 1.77 -7.94
N PRO A 34 -7.27 2.52 -8.26
CA PRO A 34 -8.59 2.25 -7.70
C PRO A 34 -9.06 0.82 -7.97
N GLU A 35 -9.88 0.26 -7.09
CA GLU A 35 -10.49 -1.06 -7.31
C GLU A 35 -11.27 -1.08 -8.64
N GLY A 36 -11.09 -2.13 -9.43
CA GLY A 36 -11.76 -2.29 -10.73
C GLY A 36 -11.07 -1.59 -11.90
N VAL A 37 -10.09 -0.71 -11.66
CA VAL A 37 -9.15 -0.31 -12.71
C VAL A 37 -8.19 -1.47 -12.89
N LEU A 38 -8.17 -2.07 -14.08
CA LEU A 38 -7.15 -3.07 -14.45
C LEU A 38 -5.80 -2.46 -14.07
N GLN A 39 -5.13 -3.04 -13.06
CA GLN A 39 -3.73 -2.76 -12.72
C GLN A 39 -2.99 -2.74 -14.02
N ALA A 40 -2.72 -1.54 -14.55
CA ALA A 40 -2.53 -1.32 -15.97
C ALA A 40 -1.49 -2.28 -16.53
N THR A 41 -2.00 -3.41 -16.99
CA THR A 41 -1.20 -4.51 -17.46
C THR A 41 -1.08 -4.19 -18.92
N ARG A 42 -0.13 -3.29 -19.21
CA ARG A 42 0.24 -2.87 -20.57
C ARG A 42 -0.87 -2.08 -21.27
N THR A 43 -1.03 -0.81 -20.93
CA THR A 43 -1.58 0.15 -21.91
C THR A 43 -0.53 0.31 -23.02
N ARG A 44 -0.72 -0.45 -24.11
CA ARG A 44 0.15 -0.45 -25.30
C ARG A 44 0.17 0.88 -26.08
N ASP A 45 -0.54 1.91 -25.62
CA ASP A 45 -0.83 3.11 -26.39
C ASP A 45 0.01 4.35 -26.02
N TYR A 46 0.73 4.34 -24.90
CA TYR A 46 1.61 5.46 -24.51
C TYR A 46 2.97 4.93 -24.03
N GLY A 47 3.74 4.38 -24.97
CA GLY A 47 5.20 4.23 -24.92
C GLY A 47 5.77 3.59 -23.65
N ASN A 48 5.98 2.26 -23.69
CA ASN A 48 7.05 1.51 -22.99
C ASN A 48 7.50 2.01 -21.60
N TYR A 49 6.59 2.46 -20.75
CA TYR A 49 6.88 2.64 -19.33
C TYR A 49 6.13 1.54 -18.61
N GLU A 50 6.87 0.69 -17.90
CA GLU A 50 6.29 -0.18 -16.89
C GLU A 50 5.53 0.71 -15.90
N GLU A 51 4.24 0.90 -16.12
CA GLU A 51 3.31 1.32 -15.08
C GLU A 51 3.43 0.23 -14.02
N ALA A 52 4.29 0.48 -13.02
CA ALA A 52 4.63 -0.45 -11.97
C ALA A 52 3.42 -0.58 -11.06
N THR A 53 2.41 -1.26 -11.58
CA THR A 53 1.17 -1.58 -10.93
C THR A 53 1.41 -2.72 -9.95
N GLY A 54 0.63 -2.77 -8.88
CA GLY A 54 0.89 -3.64 -7.74
C GLY A 54 1.42 -2.92 -6.50
N GLY A 55 1.42 -1.58 -6.51
CA GLY A 55 1.56 -0.81 -5.28
C GLY A 55 0.39 -1.01 -4.34
N GLN A 56 0.64 -0.81 -3.05
CA GLN A 56 -0.38 -0.84 -2.01
C GLN A 56 -0.27 0.42 -1.16
N ASP A 57 -1.43 0.99 -0.84
CA ASP A 57 -1.54 2.01 0.20
C ASP A 57 -1.46 1.32 1.58
N CYS A 58 -0.29 1.44 2.20
CA CYS A 58 -0.04 0.90 3.54
C CYS A 58 -0.82 1.66 4.62
N THR A 59 -1.26 2.89 4.37
CA THR A 59 -2.04 3.70 5.31
C THR A 59 -3.51 3.27 5.36
N ALA A 60 -4.00 2.70 4.25
CA ALA A 60 -5.34 2.12 4.15
C ALA A 60 -5.47 0.72 4.80
N ILE A 61 -4.40 0.15 5.35
CA ILE A 61 -4.46 -1.16 6.03
C ILE A 61 -5.42 -1.07 7.24
N PRO A 62 -6.43 -1.96 7.32
CA PRO A 62 -7.40 -1.91 8.41
C PRO A 62 -6.74 -2.02 9.79
N GLY A 63 -7.08 -1.09 10.68
CA GLY A 63 -6.60 -1.10 12.07
C GLY A 63 -5.19 -0.58 12.28
N VAL A 64 -4.49 -0.13 11.24
CA VAL A 64 -3.19 0.54 11.36
C VAL A 64 -3.35 1.96 11.88
N SER A 65 -2.42 2.39 12.75
CA SER A 65 -2.26 3.78 13.16
C SER A 65 -1.03 4.42 12.54
N ALA A 66 0.05 3.65 12.32
CA ALA A 66 1.26 4.13 11.66
C ALA A 66 1.90 3.01 10.82
N THR A 67 2.27 3.35 9.59
CA THR A 67 3.00 2.47 8.65
C THR A 67 4.15 3.21 8.01
N THR A 68 5.17 2.45 7.61
CA THR A 68 6.25 2.94 6.74
C THR A 68 6.38 2.05 5.52
N CYS A 69 6.77 2.64 4.40
CA CYS A 69 7.23 1.86 3.25
C CYS A 69 8.73 1.68 3.34
N ARG A 70 9.19 0.43 3.37
CA ARG A 70 10.62 0.11 3.39
C ARG A 70 10.93 -0.82 2.23
N ARG A 71 11.71 -0.32 1.27
CA ARG A 71 12.13 -1.07 0.07
C ARG A 71 10.94 -1.63 -0.73
N GLY A 72 9.83 -0.89 -0.78
CA GLY A 72 8.62 -1.30 -1.49
C GLY A 72 7.75 -2.31 -0.72
N GLN A 73 7.99 -2.49 0.57
CA GLN A 73 7.17 -3.34 1.44
C GLN A 73 6.55 -2.51 2.57
N CYS A 74 5.26 -2.73 2.84
CA CYS A 74 4.58 -2.14 3.97
C CYS A 74 5.10 -2.73 5.28
N VAL A 75 5.53 -1.88 6.19
CA VAL A 75 5.90 -2.22 7.57
C VAL A 75 4.92 -1.52 8.51
N ILE A 76 4.23 -2.29 9.34
CA ILE A 76 3.31 -1.74 10.34
C ILE A 76 4.12 -1.30 11.55
N GLU A 77 4.23 -0.01 11.80
CA GLU A 77 4.92 0.50 13.00
C GLU A 77 4.01 0.42 14.22
N ALA A 78 2.71 0.71 14.05
CA ALA A 78 1.73 0.63 15.13
C ALA A 78 0.33 0.29 14.62
N CYS A 79 -0.41 -0.44 15.46
CA CYS A 79 -1.85 -0.66 15.31
C CYS A 79 -2.63 0.32 16.18
N ARG A 80 -3.86 0.63 15.78
CA ARG A 80 -4.81 1.43 16.57
C ARG A 80 -5.11 0.74 17.91
N LYS A 81 -5.54 1.51 18.91
CA LYS A 81 -5.99 0.96 20.19
C LYS A 81 -7.07 -0.10 19.97
N GLY A 82 -6.93 -1.25 20.64
CA GLY A 82 -7.83 -2.39 20.46
C GLY A 82 -7.50 -3.28 19.26
N TYR A 83 -6.38 -3.04 18.57
CA TYR A 83 -5.82 -3.94 17.56
C TYR A 83 -4.44 -4.44 17.98
N ALA A 84 -4.12 -5.68 17.61
CA ALA A 84 -2.83 -6.33 17.80
C ALA A 84 -2.15 -6.53 16.45
N LYS A 85 -0.83 -6.30 16.40
CA LYS A 85 0.00 -6.62 15.24
C LYS A 85 0.23 -8.13 15.19
N LEU A 86 -0.17 -8.76 14.10
CA LEU A 86 0.13 -10.15 13.78
C LEU A 86 1.02 -10.22 12.54
N ARG A 87 1.86 -11.25 12.50
CA ARG A 87 2.66 -11.61 11.34
C ARG A 87 2.33 -13.04 10.96
N ASP A 88 1.92 -13.26 9.72
CA ASP A 88 1.63 -14.60 9.22
C ASP A 88 2.92 -15.36 8.84
N ALA A 89 2.76 -16.64 8.47
CA ALA A 89 3.88 -17.50 8.07
C ALA A 89 4.58 -17.02 6.78
N SER A 90 3.91 -16.23 5.93
CA SER A 90 4.52 -15.60 4.75
C SER A 90 5.31 -14.33 5.10
N GLY A 91 5.28 -13.92 6.37
CA GLY A 91 5.94 -12.73 6.86
C GLY A 91 5.13 -11.45 6.70
N LYS A 92 3.88 -11.53 6.22
CA LYS A 92 3.00 -10.37 6.02
C LYS A 92 2.40 -9.93 7.35
N GLU A 93 2.43 -8.62 7.59
CA GLU A 93 1.95 -8.00 8.83
C GLU A 93 0.51 -7.51 8.68
N ARG A 94 -0.31 -7.68 9.72
CA ARG A 94 -1.71 -7.22 9.78
C ARG A 94 -2.06 -6.74 11.18
N CYS A 95 -2.92 -5.74 11.28
CA CYS A 95 -3.58 -5.40 12.54
C CYS A 95 -4.90 -6.15 12.63
N ILE A 96 -5.04 -7.01 13.65
CA ILE A 96 -6.31 -7.67 13.96
C ILE A 96 -6.93 -7.05 15.19
N LYS A 97 -8.26 -6.95 15.25
CA LYS A 97 -8.93 -6.47 16.47
C LYS A 97 -8.66 -7.47 17.58
N HIS A 98 -8.23 -6.99 18.75
CA HIS A 98 -8.28 -7.80 19.97
C HIS A 98 -9.74 -8.16 20.22
N VAL A 99 -10.09 -9.42 19.99
CA VAL A 99 -11.23 -10.01 20.65
C VAL A 99 -10.75 -10.26 22.08
N LEU A 100 -10.82 -9.23 22.93
CA LEU A 100 -10.79 -9.48 24.36
C LEU A 100 -11.99 -10.41 24.59
N ASN A 101 -11.70 -11.66 24.89
CA ASN A 101 -12.70 -12.61 25.32
C ASN A 101 -13.27 -12.04 26.63
N SER A 102 -14.36 -11.29 26.54
CA SER A 102 -15.16 -10.88 27.71
C SER A 102 -15.99 -12.07 28.23
N GLN A 103 -15.38 -13.25 28.29
CA GLN A 103 -15.92 -14.44 28.91
C GLN A 103 -14.84 -15.03 29.82
N LEU A 104 -15.22 -15.25 31.08
CA LEU A 104 -14.42 -15.62 32.26
C LEU A 104 -13.83 -14.41 32.98
N PHE A 105 -14.64 -13.73 33.80
CA PHE A 105 -14.79 -14.00 35.24
C PHE A 105 -16.17 -13.52 35.71
#